data_AF-A0A382ZIP9-F1
#
_entry.id   AF-A0A382ZIP9-F1
#
_cell.length_a   1.000
_cell.length_b   1.000
_cell.length_c   1.000
_cell.angle_alpha   90.00
_cell.angle_beta   90.00
_cell.angle_gamma   90.00
#
_symmetry.space_group_name_H-M   'P 1'
#
loop_
_entity.id
_entity.type
_entity.pdbx_description
1 polymer ?
#
loop_
_entity_poly.entity_id
_entity_poly.type
_entity_poly.pdbx_seq_one_letter_code
_entity_poly.pdbx_strand_id
1 'polypeptide(L)'
;TGWNTEFFDIPYICNRIKRLFGEDELKRLSPWGGVFEKKVYQQGRNHQTYSIQGISALDYYDLYRKFTYTNQESYRLDHIAKVELGESKAGNPFDTFREWYTKDFQSFIEYNIQDVEIVDRLEDKMKLIELCLTMAYDAKVNFVDVLGTVRYWDILIYNYLRERNIAIPQKSQQEKIEQFEGAYVKDPIVGMHKWVMSFDLNSLYPHLIMQYNISPETLVPSEKKEGLVDKILDGKVKNETEHCMTPNGAYFRKDKR
;
A
#
# COMPACT_ATOMS: atom_id res chain seq x y z
N THR A 1 7.91 -7.76 -12.83
CA THR A 1 6.72 -6.90 -12.86
C THR A 1 5.92 -7.21 -14.09
N GLY A 2 4.74 -6.62 -14.21
CA GLY A 2 3.76 -6.78 -15.29
C GLY A 2 2.37 -6.42 -14.76
N TRP A 3 1.33 -6.65 -15.54
CA TRP A 3 -0.04 -6.32 -15.11
C TRP A 3 -0.79 -7.59 -14.68
N ASN A 4 -1.06 -7.73 -13.38
CA ASN A 4 -1.74 -8.90 -12.80
C ASN A 4 -0.95 -10.22 -12.92
N THR A 5 0.38 -10.11 -12.91
CA THR A 5 1.33 -11.21 -12.92
C THR A 5 1.26 -12.11 -11.68
N GLU A 6 0.96 -11.56 -10.49
CA GLU A 6 0.97 -12.33 -9.24
C GLU A 6 -0.18 -13.35 -9.19
N PHE A 7 -1.35 -12.98 -9.72
CA PHE A 7 -2.55 -13.81 -9.70
C PHE A 7 -2.81 -14.58 -11.00
N PHE A 8 -2.12 -14.25 -12.09
CA PHE A 8 -2.33 -14.93 -13.38
C PHE A 8 -1.03 -15.48 -13.97
N ASP A 9 -0.12 -14.63 -14.45
CA ASP A 9 1.02 -15.08 -15.27
C ASP A 9 1.96 -16.01 -14.50
N ILE A 10 2.39 -15.62 -13.29
CA ILE A 10 3.30 -16.42 -12.48
C ILE A 10 2.65 -17.76 -12.09
N PRO A 11 1.43 -17.82 -11.53
CA PRO A 11 0.76 -19.09 -11.27
C PRO A 11 0.57 -19.95 -12.51
N TYR A 12 0.19 -19.36 -13.64
CA TYR A 12 -0.03 -20.10 -14.88
C TYR A 12 1.26 -20.75 -15.37
N ILE A 13 2.35 -19.98 -15.44
CA ILE A 13 3.68 -20.47 -15.87
C ILE A 13 4.18 -21.55 -14.91
N CYS A 14 4.11 -21.32 -13.59
CA CYS A 14 4.56 -22.28 -12.58
C CYS A 14 3.80 -23.62 -12.68
N ASN A 15 2.47 -23.56 -12.73
CA ASN A 15 1.63 -24.75 -12.86
C ASN A 15 1.86 -25.47 -14.19
N ARG A 16 2.07 -24.72 -15.29
CA ARG A 16 2.32 -25.30 -16.60
C ARG A 16 3.66 -26.02 -16.67
N ILE A 17 4.73 -25.43 -16.14
CA ILE A 17 6.05 -26.06 -16.03
C ILE A 17 5.97 -27.30 -15.16
N LYS A 18 5.35 -27.18 -13.98
CA LYS A 18 5.13 -28.32 -13.06
C LYS A 18 4.43 -29.49 -13.74
N ARG A 19 3.41 -29.21 -14.55
CA ARG A 19 2.64 -30.25 -15.28
C ARG A 19 3.42 -30.89 -16.42
N LEU A 20 4.22 -30.14 -17.16
CA LEU A 20 4.91 -30.63 -18.36
C LEU A 20 6.27 -31.26 -18.04
N PHE A 21 6.99 -30.71 -17.07
CA PHE A 21 8.40 -31.02 -16.82
C PHE A 21 8.70 -31.43 -15.38
N GLY A 22 7.72 -31.34 -14.48
CA GLY A 22 7.88 -31.73 -13.07
C GLY A 22 8.36 -30.59 -12.16
N GLU A 23 8.55 -30.90 -10.88
CA GLU A 23 8.90 -29.91 -9.85
C GLU A 23 10.35 -29.46 -9.90
N ASP A 24 11.27 -30.29 -10.38
CA ASP A 24 12.69 -29.91 -10.43
C ASP A 24 12.94 -28.80 -11.45
N GLU A 25 12.25 -28.83 -12.58
CA GLU A 25 12.28 -27.75 -13.57
C GLU A 25 11.58 -26.48 -13.06
N LEU A 26 10.52 -26.62 -12.25
CA LEU A 26 9.89 -25.47 -11.60
C LEU A 26 10.89 -24.73 -10.69
N LYS A 27 11.69 -25.46 -9.92
CA LYS A 27 12.67 -24.87 -8.99
C LYS A 27 13.73 -24.02 -9.70
N ARG A 28 13.99 -24.28 -10.99
CA ARG A 28 14.92 -23.47 -11.80
C ARG A 28 14.46 -22.04 -12.03
N LEU A 29 13.17 -21.74 -11.83
CA LEU A 29 12.69 -20.35 -11.82
C LEU A 29 13.29 -19.54 -10.67
N SER A 30 13.70 -20.19 -9.58
CA SER A 30 14.36 -19.54 -8.46
C SER A 30 15.89 -19.65 -8.59
N PRO A 31 16.64 -18.54 -8.44
CA PRO A 31 18.11 -18.59 -8.34
C PRO A 31 18.61 -19.42 -7.15
N TRP A 32 17.77 -19.67 -6.15
CA TRP A 32 18.11 -20.47 -4.96
C TRP A 32 17.43 -21.85 -4.94
N GLY A 33 16.74 -22.22 -6.02
CA GLY A 33 16.04 -23.51 -6.12
C GLY A 33 14.78 -23.64 -5.26
N GLY A 34 14.29 -22.53 -4.69
CA GLY A 34 13.11 -22.51 -3.83
C GLY A 34 11.91 -21.87 -4.52
N VAL A 35 10.88 -22.66 -4.83
CA VAL A 35 9.59 -22.16 -5.33
C VAL A 35 8.48 -22.73 -4.47
N PHE A 36 7.74 -21.86 -3.79
CA PHE A 36 6.73 -22.25 -2.81
C PHE A 36 5.35 -21.77 -3.26
N GLU A 37 4.39 -22.69 -3.30
CA GLU A 37 2.99 -22.35 -3.52
C GLU A 37 2.42 -21.64 -2.28
N LYS A 38 1.64 -20.59 -2.50
CA LYS A 38 0.93 -19.84 -1.47
C LYS A 38 -0.55 -19.69 -1.86
N LYS A 39 -1.42 -19.74 -0.86
CA LYS A 39 -2.85 -19.43 -1.02
C LYS A 39 -3.13 -18.09 -0.35
N VAL A 40 -3.67 -17.16 -1.12
CA VAL A 40 -4.03 -15.82 -0.66
C VAL A 40 -5.53 -15.67 -0.78
N TYR A 41 -6.18 -15.28 0.32
CA TYR A 41 -7.61 -14.96 0.30
C TYR A 41 -7.77 -13.48 -0.04
N GLN A 42 -8.38 -13.19 -1.18
CA GLN A 42 -8.63 -11.81 -1.64
C GLN A 42 -9.97 -11.76 -2.37
N GLN A 43 -10.71 -10.65 -2.20
CA GLN A 43 -11.98 -10.40 -2.91
C GLN A 43 -12.99 -11.56 -2.81
N GLY A 44 -13.06 -12.23 -1.65
CA GLY A 44 -14.00 -13.33 -1.41
C GLY A 44 -13.61 -14.68 -2.02
N ARG A 45 -12.40 -14.81 -2.58
CA ARG A 45 -11.92 -16.05 -3.23
C ARG A 45 -10.51 -16.40 -2.76
N ASN A 46 -10.21 -17.69 -2.78
CA ASN A 46 -8.85 -18.19 -2.59
C ASN A 46 -8.13 -18.17 -3.94
N HIS A 47 -7.06 -17.39 -4.01
CA HIS A 47 -6.17 -17.31 -5.16
C HIS A 47 -4.89 -18.09 -4.87
N GLN A 48 -4.43 -18.84 -5.87
CA GLN A 48 -3.12 -19.49 -5.84
C GLN A 48 -2.07 -18.50 -6.34
N THR A 49 -1.00 -18.34 -5.58
CA THR A 49 0.16 -17.51 -5.90
C THR A 49 1.42 -18.35 -5.70
N TYR A 50 2.56 -17.90 -6.22
CA TYR A 50 3.84 -18.56 -6.02
C TYR A 50 4.88 -17.57 -5.49
N SER A 51 5.65 -18.04 -4.51
CA SER A 51 6.79 -17.34 -3.96
C SER A 51 8.05 -17.94 -4.57
N ILE A 52 8.70 -17.21 -5.47
CA ILE A 52 9.96 -17.60 -6.10
C ILE A 52 11.09 -16.99 -5.26
N GLN A 53 11.84 -17.84 -4.55
CA GLN A 53 12.87 -17.38 -3.64
C GLN A 53 13.98 -16.66 -4.40
N GLY A 54 14.44 -15.51 -3.88
CA GLY A 54 15.45 -14.68 -4.53
C GLY A 54 14.92 -13.77 -5.65
N ILE A 55 13.63 -13.81 -5.96
CA ILE A 55 12.98 -12.90 -6.91
C ILE A 55 11.89 -12.11 -6.17
N SER A 56 11.92 -10.79 -6.33
CA SER A 56 10.83 -9.92 -5.85
C SER A 56 9.85 -9.68 -6.98
N ALA A 57 8.73 -10.40 -6.96
CA ALA A 57 7.61 -10.15 -7.86
C ALA A 57 6.87 -8.90 -7.37
N LEU A 58 7.13 -7.77 -8.01
CA LEU A 58 6.36 -6.54 -7.84
C LEU A 58 5.34 -6.47 -8.96
N ASP A 59 4.07 -6.66 -8.68
CA ASP A 59 3.01 -6.51 -9.68
C ASP A 59 2.73 -5.01 -9.93
N TYR A 60 2.76 -4.59 -11.19
CA TYR A 60 2.49 -3.20 -11.55
C TYR A 60 1.05 -2.81 -11.26
N TYR A 61 0.13 -3.77 -11.33
CA TYR A 61 -1.27 -3.58 -10.92
C TYR A 61 -1.36 -3.14 -9.45
N ASP A 62 -0.63 -3.82 -8.56
CA ASP A 62 -0.63 -3.50 -7.13
C ASP A 62 0.10 -2.21 -6.83
N LEU A 63 1.22 -1.94 -7.53
CA LEU A 63 1.91 -0.65 -7.46
C LEU A 63 0.98 0.50 -7.87
N TYR A 64 0.27 0.36 -8.98
CA TYR A 64 -0.69 1.36 -9.45
C TYR A 64 -1.78 1.60 -8.42
N ARG A 65 -2.41 0.54 -7.90
CA ARG A 65 -3.47 0.67 -6.88
C ARG A 65 -2.98 1.25 -5.55
N LYS A 66 -1.72 1.02 -5.20
CA LYS A 66 -1.15 1.47 -3.94
C LYS A 66 -0.78 2.95 -3.97
N PHE A 67 -0.16 3.39 -5.06
CA PHE A 67 0.46 4.71 -5.16
C PHE A 67 -0.36 5.73 -5.95
N THR A 68 -1.40 5.30 -6.66
CA THR A 68 -2.35 6.24 -7.27
C THR A 68 -3.51 6.52 -6.31
N TYR A 69 -3.90 7.80 -6.24
CA TYR A 69 -4.93 8.28 -5.34
C TYR A 69 -6.33 8.27 -5.98
N THR A 70 -6.42 7.93 -7.27
CA THR A 70 -7.65 7.94 -8.04
C THR A 70 -8.21 6.53 -8.16
N ASN A 71 -9.41 6.34 -7.60
CA ASN A 71 -10.17 5.13 -7.87
C ASN A 71 -10.65 5.14 -9.31
N GLN A 72 -10.31 4.10 -10.06
CA GLN A 72 -10.74 3.93 -11.44
C GLN A 72 -11.99 3.06 -11.52
N GLU A 73 -12.81 3.27 -12.55
CA GLU A 73 -14.01 2.46 -12.82
C GLU A 73 -13.63 1.00 -13.15
N SER A 74 -12.48 0.82 -13.80
CA SER A 74 -11.92 -0.47 -14.17
C SER A 74 -10.40 -0.44 -14.06
N TYR A 75 -9.81 -1.53 -13.57
CA TYR A 75 -8.36 -1.70 -13.50
C TYR A 75 -7.83 -2.68 -14.55
N ARG A 76 -8.56 -2.84 -15.66
CA ARG A 76 -8.02 -3.54 -16.81
C ARG A 76 -6.95 -2.68 -17.48
N LEU A 77 -5.90 -3.32 -18.00
CA LEU A 77 -4.75 -2.63 -18.59
C LEU A 77 -5.14 -1.69 -19.74
N ASP A 78 -6.13 -2.07 -20.56
CA ASP A 78 -6.66 -1.24 -21.64
C ASP A 78 -7.31 0.07 -21.13
N HIS A 79 -8.11 -0.02 -20.06
CA HIS A 79 -8.75 1.13 -19.46
C HIS A 79 -7.71 2.06 -18.81
N ILE A 80 -6.78 1.50 -18.04
CA ILE A 80 -5.72 2.29 -17.41
C ILE A 80 -4.80 2.94 -18.46
N ALA A 81 -4.44 2.22 -19.52
CA ALA A 81 -3.68 2.78 -20.63
C ALA A 81 -4.41 3.95 -21.29
N LYS A 82 -5.73 3.87 -21.45
CA LYS A 82 -6.54 4.97 -22.00
C LYS A 82 -6.58 6.18 -21.08
N VAL A 83 -6.76 5.97 -19.79
CA VAL A 83 -6.82 7.06 -18.80
C VAL A 83 -5.46 7.74 -18.65
N GLU A 84 -4.38 6.96 -18.57
CA GLU A 84 -3.04 7.49 -18.29
C GLU A 84 -2.28 7.90 -19.55
N LEU A 85 -2.31 7.11 -20.60
CA LEU A 85 -1.51 7.34 -21.81
C LEU A 85 -2.33 7.94 -22.96
N GLY A 86 -3.67 7.96 -22.85
CA GLY A 86 -4.55 8.36 -23.94
C GLY A 86 -4.66 7.31 -25.06
N GLU A 87 -4.11 6.11 -24.84
CA GLU A 87 -4.04 5.07 -25.86
C GLU A 87 -5.19 4.08 -25.74
N SER A 88 -5.72 3.65 -26.88
CA SER A 88 -6.74 2.61 -26.93
C SER A 88 -6.18 1.40 -27.65
N LYS A 89 -6.30 0.22 -27.02
CA LYS A 89 -5.99 -1.04 -27.69
C LYS A 89 -7.07 -1.36 -28.71
N ALA A 90 -6.66 -1.92 -29.84
CA ALA A 90 -7.58 -2.70 -30.66
C ALA A 90 -8.03 -3.91 -29.82
N GLY A 91 -9.33 -4.04 -29.57
CA GLY A 91 -9.87 -5.19 -28.85
C GLY A 91 -9.65 -6.49 -29.63
N ASN A 92 -9.91 -7.63 -28.99
CA ASN A 92 -9.89 -8.93 -29.67
C ASN A 92 -10.83 -8.89 -30.89
N PRO A 93 -10.33 -9.08 -32.13
CA PRO A 93 -11.15 -9.03 -33.33
C PRO A 93 -12.04 -10.28 -33.51
N PHE A 94 -11.89 -11.30 -32.65
CA PHE A 94 -12.64 -12.54 -32.67
C PHE A 94 -13.39 -12.79 -31.35
N ASP A 95 -14.33 -13.73 -31.35
CA ASP A 95 -15.13 -14.08 -30.18
C ASP A 95 -14.30 -14.74 -29.05
N THR A 96 -13.22 -15.44 -29.40
CA THR A 96 -12.36 -16.12 -28.41
C THR A 96 -10.88 -15.94 -28.71
N PHE A 97 -10.05 -15.94 -27.65
CA PHE A 97 -8.59 -15.92 -27.78
C PHE A 97 -8.03 -17.14 -28.52
N ARG A 98 -8.71 -18.29 -28.44
CA ARG A 98 -8.30 -19.51 -29.18
C ARG A 98 -8.46 -19.30 -30.67
N GLU A 99 -9.58 -18.73 -31.10
CA GLU A 99 -9.81 -18.42 -32.51
C GLU A 99 -8.80 -17.42 -33.03
N TRP A 100 -8.55 -16.36 -32.25
CA TRP A 100 -7.53 -15.37 -32.59
C TRP A 100 -6.16 -16.00 -32.82
N TYR A 101 -5.69 -16.81 -31.86
CA TYR A 101 -4.42 -17.54 -31.97
C TYR A 101 -4.34 -18.43 -33.23
N THR A 102 -5.45 -19.08 -33.63
CA THR A 102 -5.45 -20.00 -34.77
C THR A 102 -5.63 -19.34 -36.13
N LYS A 103 -6.37 -18.22 -36.19
CA LYS A 103 -6.76 -17.56 -37.45
C LYS A 103 -5.81 -16.42 -37.82
N ASP A 104 -5.32 -15.70 -36.82
CA ASP A 104 -4.42 -14.56 -37.01
C ASP A 104 -3.39 -14.51 -35.88
N PHE A 105 -2.37 -15.34 -36.03
CA PHE A 105 -1.30 -15.45 -35.05
C PHE A 105 -0.45 -14.17 -34.98
N GLN A 106 -0.30 -13.44 -36.09
CA GLN A 106 0.55 -12.25 -36.14
C GLN A 106 -0.02 -11.13 -35.28
N SER A 107 -1.30 -10.77 -35.46
CA SER A 107 -1.92 -9.74 -34.63
C SER A 107 -2.07 -10.14 -33.16
N PHE A 108 -2.20 -11.45 -32.89
CA PHE A 108 -2.19 -11.98 -31.51
C PHE A 108 -0.84 -11.74 -30.81
N ILE A 109 0.29 -11.91 -31.52
CA ILE A 109 1.62 -11.62 -30.99
C ILE A 109 1.83 -10.11 -30.81
N GLU A 110 1.44 -9.30 -31.79
CA GLU A 110 1.51 -7.84 -31.70
C GLU A 110 0.72 -7.32 -30.50
N TYR A 111 -0.45 -7.89 -30.22
CA TYR A 111 -1.23 -7.57 -29.02
C TYR A 111 -0.45 -7.87 -27.73
N ASN A 112 0.20 -9.02 -27.64
CA ASN A 112 0.99 -9.37 -26.45
C ASN A 112 2.22 -8.47 -26.26
N ILE A 113 2.87 -8.06 -27.36
CA ILE A 113 3.97 -7.09 -27.32
C ILE A 113 3.45 -5.74 -26.79
N GLN A 114 2.33 -5.26 -27.33
CA GLN A 114 1.71 -4.01 -26.92
C GLN A 114 1.32 -4.02 -25.42
N ASP A 115 0.85 -5.16 -24.89
CA ASP A 115 0.56 -5.31 -23.47
C ASP A 115 1.77 -5.01 -22.58
N VAL A 116 2.96 -5.48 -22.97
CA VAL A 116 4.21 -5.25 -22.23
C VAL A 116 4.69 -3.81 -22.41
N GLU A 117 4.66 -3.28 -23.64
CA GLU A 117 5.08 -1.91 -23.94
C GLU A 117 4.26 -0.86 -23.19
N ILE A 118 2.96 -1.11 -22.99
CA ILE A 118 2.11 -0.21 -22.19
C ILE A 118 2.57 -0.16 -20.74
N VAL A 119 2.93 -1.29 -20.13
CA VAL A 119 3.42 -1.30 -18.74
C VAL A 119 4.75 -0.54 -18.63
N ASP A 120 5.62 -0.69 -19.62
CA ASP A 120 6.89 0.05 -19.70
C ASP A 120 6.65 1.57 -19.78
N ARG A 121 5.75 2.00 -20.66
CA ARG A 121 5.37 3.42 -20.81
C ARG A 121 4.63 3.99 -19.60
N LEU A 122 3.86 3.16 -18.89
CA LEU A 122 3.28 3.55 -17.61
C LEU A 122 4.38 3.81 -16.58
N GLU A 123 5.45 3.02 -16.54
CA GLU A 123 6.59 3.28 -15.65
C GLU A 123 7.33 4.54 -16.04
N ASP A 124 7.57 4.79 -17.33
CA ASP A 124 8.21 6.04 -17.79
C ASP A 124 7.44 7.29 -17.34
N LYS A 125 6.11 7.23 -17.38
CA LYS A 125 5.25 8.34 -16.96
C LYS A 125 5.15 8.47 -15.45
N MET A 126 4.94 7.36 -14.73
CA MET A 126 4.51 7.38 -13.32
C MET A 126 5.64 7.07 -12.33
N LYS A 127 6.70 6.39 -12.77
CA LYS A 127 7.90 6.06 -11.97
C LYS A 127 7.57 5.30 -10.68
N LEU A 128 6.64 4.34 -10.74
CA LEU A 128 6.12 3.65 -9.55
C LEU A 128 7.11 2.61 -9.04
N ILE A 129 7.83 1.93 -9.94
CA ILE A 129 8.90 1.01 -9.55
C ILE A 129 10.05 1.82 -8.94
N GLU A 130 10.45 2.93 -9.58
CA GLU A 130 11.47 3.84 -9.05
C GLU A 130 11.11 4.33 -7.63
N LEU A 131 9.86 4.74 -7.42
CA LEU A 131 9.34 5.13 -6.10
C LEU A 131 9.43 3.98 -5.09
N CYS A 132 8.96 2.78 -5.47
CA CYS A 132 8.98 1.60 -4.61
C CYS A 132 10.41 1.22 -4.20
N LEU A 133 11.35 1.23 -5.15
CA LEU A 133 12.76 0.96 -4.89
C LEU A 133 13.36 2.02 -3.96
N THR A 134 13.09 3.30 -4.21
CA THR A 134 13.58 4.40 -3.36
C THR A 134 13.12 4.24 -1.92
N MET A 135 11.83 3.99 -1.70
CA MET A 135 11.27 3.74 -0.37
C MET A 135 11.87 2.48 0.28
N ALA A 136 12.01 1.40 -0.47
CA ALA A 136 12.56 0.15 0.06
C ALA A 136 14.01 0.29 0.52
N TYR A 137 14.84 0.99 -0.26
CA TYR A 137 16.23 1.23 0.10
C TYR A 137 16.38 2.17 1.29
N ASP A 138 15.56 3.24 1.35
CA ASP A 138 15.56 4.19 2.46
C ASP A 138 15.22 3.48 3.79
N ALA A 139 14.14 2.71 3.81
CA ALA A 139 13.73 1.97 5.00
C ALA A 139 14.54 0.68 5.24
N LYS A 140 15.36 0.24 4.27
CA LYS A 140 16.09 -1.05 4.27
C LYS A 140 15.15 -2.25 4.43
N VAL A 141 14.06 -2.26 3.67
CA VAL A 141 13.05 -3.33 3.64
C VAL A 141 13.06 -4.10 2.33
N ASN A 142 12.42 -5.26 2.28
CA ASN A 142 12.19 -5.94 1.00
C ASN A 142 11.20 -5.11 0.16
N PHE A 143 11.34 -5.17 -1.17
CA PHE A 143 10.50 -4.36 -2.06
C PHE A 143 8.99 -4.61 -1.88
N VAL A 144 8.60 -5.87 -1.66
CA VAL A 144 7.19 -6.24 -1.44
C VAL A 144 6.64 -5.67 -0.12
N ASP A 145 7.51 -5.40 0.86
CA ASP A 145 7.09 -4.88 2.17
C ASP A 145 6.66 -3.40 2.10
N VAL A 146 7.05 -2.67 1.05
CA VAL A 146 6.60 -1.29 0.78
C VAL A 146 5.11 -1.21 0.47
N LEU A 147 4.55 -2.26 -0.15
CA LEU A 147 3.10 -2.33 -0.42
C LEU A 147 2.30 -2.47 0.89
N GLY A 148 2.90 -3.06 1.92
CA GLY A 148 2.34 -3.18 3.26
C GLY A 148 2.38 -1.88 4.04
N THR A 149 1.43 -1.69 4.96
CA THR A 149 1.38 -0.48 5.82
C THR A 149 2.14 -0.63 7.13
N VAL A 150 2.37 -1.84 7.63
CA VAL A 150 2.96 -2.05 8.97
C VAL A 150 4.44 -2.37 8.91
N ARG A 151 4.86 -3.32 8.06
CA ARG A 151 6.26 -3.80 8.02
C ARG A 151 7.24 -2.71 7.61
N TYR A 152 6.84 -1.81 6.71
CA TYR A 152 7.64 -0.66 6.32
C TYR A 152 8.04 0.20 7.54
N TRP A 153 7.06 0.64 8.32
CA TRP A 153 7.29 1.48 9.50
C TRP A 153 8.03 0.73 10.63
N ASP A 154 7.72 -0.55 10.83
CA ASP A 154 8.36 -1.39 11.85
C ASP A 154 9.88 -1.44 11.64
N ILE A 155 10.32 -1.70 10.41
CA ILE A 155 11.75 -1.77 10.06
C ILE A 155 12.40 -0.39 10.05
N LEU A 156 11.69 0.64 9.57
CA LEU A 156 12.19 2.03 9.59
C LEU A 156 12.47 2.50 11.03
N ILE A 157 11.50 2.30 11.94
CA ILE A 157 11.63 2.64 13.36
C ILE A 157 12.72 1.79 14.02
N TYR A 158 12.79 0.49 13.71
CA TYR A 158 13.84 -0.38 14.20
C TYR A 158 15.24 0.11 13.81
N ASN A 159 15.46 0.47 12.55
CA ASN A 159 16.75 0.97 12.08
C ASN A 159 17.13 2.29 12.79
N TYR A 160 16.17 3.20 12.93
CA TYR A 160 16.36 4.47 13.65
C TYR A 160 16.73 4.29 15.13
N LEU A 161 16.08 3.35 15.83
CA LEU A 161 16.35 3.04 17.24
C LEU A 161 17.64 2.25 17.42
N ARG A 162 17.96 1.35 16.49
CA ARG A 162 19.19 0.56 16.49
C ARG A 162 20.43 1.45 16.42
N GLU A 163 20.41 2.49 15.59
CA GLU A 163 21.50 3.48 15.52
C GLU A 163 21.75 4.22 16.85
N ARG A 164 20.73 4.27 17.72
CA ARG A 164 20.79 4.86 19.07
C ARG A 164 21.04 3.83 20.18
N ASN A 165 21.30 2.57 19.83
CA ASN A 165 21.43 1.45 20.77
C ASN A 165 20.19 1.26 21.66
N ILE A 166 18.99 1.56 21.15
CA ILE A 166 17.72 1.35 21.86
C ILE A 166 17.09 0.05 21.36
N ALA A 167 16.78 -0.85 22.29
CA ALA A 167 16.10 -2.11 21.98
C ALA A 167 14.59 -1.89 21.81
N ILE A 168 14.00 -2.49 20.77
CA ILE A 168 12.56 -2.46 20.52
C ILE A 168 11.81 -3.47 21.41
N PRO A 169 10.57 -3.17 21.82
CA PRO A 169 9.75 -4.10 22.58
C PRO A 169 9.32 -5.31 21.72
N GLN A 170 9.07 -6.44 22.38
CA GLN A 170 8.50 -7.60 21.71
C GLN A 170 7.05 -7.34 21.30
N LYS A 171 6.69 -7.73 20.07
CA LYS A 171 5.33 -7.62 19.56
C LYS A 171 4.38 -8.52 20.38
N SER A 172 3.43 -7.91 21.09
CA SER A 172 2.31 -8.61 21.71
C SER A 172 1.14 -8.69 20.75
N GLN A 173 0.50 -9.86 20.62
CA GLN A 173 -0.82 -9.93 20.00
C GLN A 173 -1.86 -9.35 20.97
N GLN A 174 -2.49 -8.25 20.56
CA GLN A 174 -3.67 -7.73 21.23
C GLN A 174 -4.85 -7.88 20.27
N GLU A 175 -5.90 -8.56 20.70
CA GLU A 175 -7.18 -8.51 20.00
C GLU A 175 -7.75 -7.10 20.19
N LYS A 176 -7.80 -6.31 19.11
CA LYS A 176 -8.46 -5.01 19.13
C LYS A 176 -9.97 -5.25 19.15
N ILE A 177 -10.60 -5.01 20.29
CA ILE A 177 -12.05 -5.16 20.47
C ILE A 177 -12.78 -3.82 20.30
N GLU A 178 -12.11 -2.68 20.47
CA GLU A 178 -12.77 -1.37 20.51
C GLU A 178 -12.56 -0.54 19.23
N GLN A 179 -13.67 0.00 18.70
CA GLN A 179 -13.64 1.09 17.73
C GLN A 179 -13.21 2.37 18.44
N PHE A 180 -12.27 3.10 17.84
CA PHE A 180 -11.83 4.40 18.34
C PHE A 180 -12.58 5.51 17.62
N GLU A 181 -12.85 6.61 18.33
CA GLU A 181 -13.42 7.81 17.72
C GLU A 181 -12.47 8.39 16.66
N GLY A 182 -13.04 8.77 15.52
CA GLY A 182 -12.31 9.28 14.36
C GLY A 182 -12.37 10.80 14.23
N ALA A 183 -12.32 11.27 12.98
CA ALA A 183 -12.40 12.70 12.67
C ALA A 183 -13.80 13.26 12.97
N TYR A 184 -13.84 14.53 13.39
CA TYR A 184 -15.09 15.29 13.52
C TYR A 184 -15.53 15.84 12.16
N VAL A 185 -16.79 15.62 11.80
CA VAL A 185 -17.42 16.20 10.62
C VAL A 185 -18.55 17.11 11.08
N LYS A 186 -18.45 18.39 10.76
CA LYS A 186 -19.49 19.37 11.08
C LYS A 186 -20.66 19.23 10.12
N ASP A 187 -21.88 19.23 10.64
CA ASP A 187 -23.09 19.25 9.82
C ASP A 187 -23.13 20.52 8.94
N PRO A 188 -23.22 20.37 7.60
CA PRO A 188 -23.21 21.51 6.71
C PRO A 188 -24.55 22.24 6.72
N ILE A 189 -24.52 23.57 6.60
CA ILE A 189 -25.72 24.34 6.32
C ILE A 189 -26.08 24.12 4.84
N VAL A 190 -27.14 23.37 4.59
CA VAL A 190 -27.59 23.01 3.24
C VAL A 190 -28.10 24.26 2.52
N GLY A 191 -27.54 24.54 1.34
CA GLY A 191 -27.93 25.68 0.52
C GLY A 191 -26.81 26.12 -0.40
N MET A 192 -27.11 27.08 -1.27
CA MET A 192 -26.12 27.70 -2.15
C MET A 192 -25.33 28.77 -1.39
N HIS A 193 -24.01 28.60 -1.33
CA HIS A 193 -23.09 29.55 -0.73
C HIS A 193 -22.41 30.37 -1.83
N LYS A 194 -22.57 31.70 -1.82
CA LYS A 194 -22.10 32.58 -2.92
C LYS A 194 -20.58 32.75 -2.96
N TRP A 195 -19.95 32.86 -1.80
CA TRP A 195 -18.51 33.10 -1.66
C TRP A 195 -17.97 32.13 -0.62
N VAL A 196 -17.08 31.24 -1.04
CA VAL A 196 -16.50 30.20 -0.19
C VAL A 196 -14.99 30.39 -0.16
N MET A 197 -14.43 30.39 1.03
CA MET A 197 -12.99 30.33 1.27
C MET A 197 -12.70 29.08 2.07
N SER A 198 -11.74 28.28 1.62
CA SER A 198 -11.30 27.07 2.29
C SER A 198 -9.96 27.31 2.99
N PHE A 199 -9.81 26.75 4.19
CA PHE A 199 -8.56 26.69 4.93
C PHE A 199 -8.29 25.24 5.25
N ASP A 200 -7.08 24.77 4.93
CA ASP A 200 -6.65 23.40 5.21
C ASP A 200 -5.33 23.42 5.99
N LEU A 201 -5.18 22.45 6.90
CA LEU A 201 -3.95 22.29 7.68
C LEU A 201 -3.04 21.26 7.03
N ASN A 202 -1.82 21.68 6.69
CA ASN A 202 -0.82 20.81 6.08
C ASN A 202 -0.54 19.58 6.96
N SER A 203 -0.78 18.38 6.41
CA SER A 203 -0.44 17.10 7.03
C SER A 203 -0.89 17.01 8.49
N LEU A 204 -2.18 17.24 8.75
CA LEU A 204 -2.76 17.34 10.09
C LEU A 204 -2.25 16.27 11.07
N TYR A 205 -2.45 14.97 10.81
CA TYR A 205 -2.04 13.94 11.77
C TYR A 205 -0.54 13.87 12.03
N PRO A 206 0.36 13.84 11.02
CA PRO A 206 1.79 14.00 11.25
C PRO A 206 2.14 15.24 12.06
N HIS A 207 1.49 16.37 11.79
CA HIS A 207 1.72 17.60 12.54
C HIS A 207 1.30 17.46 14.00
N LEU A 208 0.14 16.84 14.29
CA LEU A 208 -0.31 16.59 15.66
C LEU A 208 0.64 15.62 16.39
N ILE A 209 1.14 14.59 15.72
CA ILE A 209 2.13 13.65 16.28
C ILE A 209 3.39 14.43 16.72
N MET A 210 3.91 15.31 15.87
CA MET A 210 5.07 16.13 16.19
C MET A 210 4.78 17.19 17.27
N GLN A 211 3.62 17.86 17.17
CA GLN A 211 3.21 18.93 18.09
C GLN A 211 3.04 18.41 19.52
N TYR A 212 2.40 17.26 19.68
CA TYR A 212 2.17 16.65 20.99
C TYR A 212 3.28 15.69 21.43
N ASN A 213 4.30 15.47 20.60
CA ASN A 213 5.38 14.49 20.83
C ASN A 213 4.83 13.07 21.06
N ILE A 214 3.88 12.65 20.23
CA ILE A 214 3.19 11.36 20.35
C ILE A 214 4.14 10.25 19.94
N SER A 215 4.60 9.47 20.92
CA SER A 215 5.44 8.31 20.69
C SER A 215 5.27 7.29 21.83
N PRO A 216 5.47 5.98 21.60
CA PRO A 216 5.36 4.97 22.66
C PRO A 216 6.29 5.24 23.85
N GLU A 217 7.50 5.73 23.60
CA GLU A 217 8.50 6.02 24.64
C GLU A 217 8.30 7.37 25.34
N THR A 218 7.46 8.26 24.80
CA THR A 218 7.18 9.57 25.42
C THR A 218 5.88 9.56 26.23
N LEU A 219 5.07 8.51 26.10
CA LEU A 219 3.81 8.34 26.82
C LEU A 219 4.04 8.30 28.34
N VAL A 220 3.33 9.17 29.06
CA VAL A 220 3.30 9.20 30.52
C VAL A 220 2.03 8.47 30.98
N PRO A 221 2.11 7.58 31.99
CA PRO A 221 0.94 6.91 32.54
C PRO A 221 -0.12 7.93 33.00
N SER A 222 -1.34 7.83 32.47
CA SER A 222 -2.44 8.72 32.79
C SER A 222 -3.79 8.03 32.65
N GLU A 223 -4.77 8.48 33.42
CA GLU A 223 -6.16 8.03 33.27
C GLU A 223 -6.84 8.73 32.09
N LYS A 224 -7.55 7.94 31.28
CA LYS A 224 -8.33 8.44 30.15
C LYS A 224 -9.51 9.26 30.68
N LYS A 225 -9.67 10.51 30.19
CA LYS A 225 -10.77 11.40 30.61
C LYS A 225 -11.70 11.67 29.44
N GLU A 226 -12.95 11.24 29.56
CA GLU A 226 -13.98 11.47 28.54
C GLU A 226 -14.54 12.90 28.60
N GLY A 227 -15.02 13.40 27.45
CA GLY A 227 -15.61 14.74 27.32
C GLY A 227 -14.63 15.88 27.58
N LEU A 228 -13.33 15.64 27.43
CA LEU A 228 -12.29 16.64 27.66
C LEU A 228 -12.21 17.65 26.49
N VAL A 229 -12.53 17.23 25.26
CA VAL A 229 -12.51 18.08 24.07
C VAL A 229 -13.41 19.30 24.23
N ASP A 230 -14.69 19.10 24.54
CA ASP A 230 -15.65 20.20 24.73
C ASP A 230 -15.26 21.12 25.89
N LYS A 231 -14.74 20.55 26.98
CA LYS A 231 -14.27 21.32 28.13
C LYS A 231 -13.04 22.18 27.81
N ILE A 232 -12.15 21.70 26.95
CA ILE A 232 -10.99 22.48 26.47
C ILE A 232 -11.47 23.60 25.54
N LEU A 233 -12.39 23.30 24.62
CA LEU A 233 -12.97 24.29 23.70
C LEU A 233 -13.74 25.39 24.45
N ASP A 234 -14.48 25.03 25.50
CA ASP A 234 -15.16 25.96 26.42
C ASP A 234 -14.20 26.73 27.35
N GLY A 235 -12.89 26.42 27.32
CA GLY A 235 -11.88 27.04 28.18
C GLY A 235 -11.98 26.67 29.67
N LYS A 236 -12.79 25.67 30.02
CA LYS A 236 -13.03 25.18 31.40
C LYS A 236 -11.89 24.31 31.92
N VAL A 237 -11.09 23.73 31.04
CA VAL A 237 -9.95 22.89 31.40
C VAL A 237 -8.70 23.43 30.71
N LYS A 238 -7.63 23.59 31.49
CA LYS A 238 -6.29 23.91 30.99
C LYS A 238 -5.32 22.83 31.45
N ASN A 239 -4.26 22.63 30.67
CA ASN A 239 -3.17 21.76 31.08
C ASN A 239 -2.34 22.45 32.16
N GLU A 240 -2.41 21.96 33.39
CA GLU A 240 -1.64 22.44 34.53
C GLU A 240 -0.35 21.62 34.76
N THR A 241 -0.12 20.60 33.94
CA THR A 241 1.06 19.73 34.05
C THR A 241 2.23 20.25 33.22
N GLU A 242 3.45 19.85 33.60
CA GLU A 242 4.65 20.14 32.81
C GLU A 242 4.66 19.37 31.47
N HIS A 243 3.87 18.31 31.35
CA HIS A 243 3.78 17.44 30.18
C HIS A 243 2.89 18.02 29.07
N CYS A 244 2.96 17.43 27.88
CA CYS A 244 2.12 17.79 26.75
C CYS A 244 0.82 16.99 26.84
N MET A 245 -0.32 17.65 26.96
CA MET A 245 -1.62 16.99 27.10
C MET A 245 -2.36 17.01 25.77
N THR A 246 -2.78 15.83 25.29
CA THR A 246 -3.66 15.71 24.14
C THR A 246 -5.14 15.84 24.57
N PRO A 247 -6.06 16.21 23.65
CA PRO A 247 -7.47 16.39 23.98
C PRO A 247 -8.21 15.14 24.48
N ASN A 248 -7.65 13.95 24.33
CA ASN A 248 -8.18 12.69 24.89
C ASN A 248 -7.67 12.40 26.33
N GLY A 249 -6.90 13.32 26.91
CA GLY A 249 -6.36 13.21 28.28
C GLY A 249 -5.07 12.40 28.40
N ALA A 250 -4.42 12.01 27.29
CA ALA A 250 -3.09 11.42 27.35
C ALA A 250 -2.01 12.49 27.54
N TYR A 251 -0.93 12.11 28.23
CA TYR A 251 0.20 12.99 28.50
C TYR A 251 1.48 12.45 27.87
N PHE A 252 2.28 13.34 27.31
CA PHE A 252 3.55 13.02 26.66
C PHE A 252 4.67 13.91 27.21
N ARG A 253 5.87 13.37 27.36
CA ARG A 253 7.02 14.12 27.83
C ARG A 253 7.45 15.21 26.84
N LYS A 254 8.08 16.27 27.35
CA LYS A 254 8.61 17.41 26.57
C LYS A 254 10.14 17.55 26.66
N ASP A 255 10.80 16.63 27.36
CA ASP A 255 12.22 16.69 27.69
C ASP A 255 13.12 16.43 26.46
N LYS A 256 12.63 15.67 25.47
CA LYS A 256 13.34 15.38 24.23
C LYS A 256 12.41 15.49 23.03
N ARG A 257 12.92 16.12 21.97
CA ARG A 257 12.32 16.25 20.64
C ARG A 257 13.18 15.53 19.61
#